data_AF-A0A6H2ZWI3-F1
#
_entry.id   AF-A0A6H2ZWI3-F1
#
_cell.length_a   1.000
_cell.length_b   1.000
_cell.length_c   1.000
_cell.angle_alpha   90.00
_cell.angle_beta   90.00
_cell.angle_gamma   90.00
#
_symmetry.space_group_name_H-M   'P 1'
#
loop_
_entity.id
_entity.type
_entity.pdbx_description
1 polymer ?
#
loop_
_entity_poly.entity_id
_entity_poly.type
_entity_poly.pdbx_seq_one_letter_code
_entity_poly.pdbx_strand_id
1 'polypeptide(L)'
;MDNKSELSKPVAWAHRPEINAPIDVTENEYVARNWRDVHERNVQPLYSQEYVSALLAELEAKKQEHRVHAARLISERGVLRERIAELEKRLATPVRLPTREFYDDPLSAHLAIKDCANAIRVAGFIIDAGNGEPEEETPLAKMARIIRENPHPTNECDMLPEEGDE
;
A
#
# COMPACT_ATOMS: atom_id res chain seq x y z
N MET A 1 -38.04 22.05 -11.04
CA MET A 1 -37.89 23.40 -10.46
C MET A 1 -37.04 23.21 -9.21
N ASP A 2 -35.83 23.72 -9.21
CA ASP A 2 -34.90 23.60 -8.09
C ASP A 2 -35.30 24.57 -6.97
N ASN A 3 -36.38 24.25 -6.26
CA ASN A 3 -36.89 25.04 -5.12
C ASN A 3 -35.85 25.17 -3.97
N LYS A 4 -34.73 24.46 -4.05
CA LYS A 4 -33.62 24.52 -3.08
C LYS A 4 -33.04 25.93 -2.95
N SER A 5 -33.01 26.72 -4.04
CA SER A 5 -32.48 28.09 -3.99
C SER A 5 -33.35 29.01 -3.13
N GLU A 6 -34.67 28.83 -3.16
CA GLU A 6 -35.60 29.62 -2.34
C GLU A 6 -35.62 29.14 -0.89
N LEU A 7 -35.55 27.82 -0.67
CA LEU A 7 -35.45 27.21 0.67
C LEU A 7 -34.13 27.53 1.39
N SER A 8 -33.07 27.85 0.65
CA SER A 8 -31.76 28.21 1.22
C SER A 8 -31.72 29.58 1.89
N LYS A 9 -32.80 30.38 1.77
CA LYS A 9 -32.89 31.67 2.44
C LYS A 9 -33.35 31.47 3.89
N PRO A 10 -32.76 32.18 4.86
CA PRO A 10 -33.25 32.15 6.22
C PRO A 10 -34.68 32.69 6.28
N VAL A 11 -35.50 32.05 7.12
CA VAL A 11 -36.88 32.47 7.42
C VAL A 11 -36.90 33.48 8.56
N ALA A 12 -35.91 33.41 9.46
CA ALA A 12 -35.75 34.34 10.56
C ALA A 12 -34.28 34.43 11.00
N TRP A 13 -34.01 35.29 11.96
CA TRP A 13 -32.73 35.44 12.62
C TRP A 13 -32.93 35.45 14.12
N ALA A 14 -32.03 34.79 14.83
CA ALA A 14 -32.05 34.70 16.28
C ALA A 14 -30.72 35.19 16.86
N HIS A 15 -30.78 35.86 18.01
CA HIS A 15 -29.58 36.07 18.81
C HIS A 15 -29.91 35.87 20.29
N ARG A 16 -28.88 35.55 21.05
CA ARG A 16 -28.96 35.52 22.50
C ARG A 16 -28.19 36.73 23.03
N PRO A 17 -28.84 37.68 23.74
CA PRO A 17 -28.15 38.87 24.23
C PRO A 17 -27.13 38.54 25.32
N GLU A 18 -27.45 37.62 26.23
CA GLU A 18 -26.57 37.24 27.34
C GLU A 18 -26.66 35.74 27.63
N ILE A 19 -25.64 35.15 28.27
CA ILE A 19 -25.68 33.74 28.69
C ILE A 19 -26.90 33.54 29.60
N ASN A 20 -27.73 32.54 29.30
CA ASN A 20 -29.00 32.22 29.97
C ASN A 20 -30.16 33.23 29.78
N ALA A 21 -30.01 34.25 28.94
CA ALA A 21 -31.15 35.08 28.54
C ALA A 21 -32.06 34.35 27.52
N PRO A 22 -33.34 34.73 27.44
CA PRO A 22 -34.22 34.34 26.34
C PRO A 22 -33.61 34.65 24.97
N ILE A 23 -33.96 33.86 23.96
CA ILE A 23 -33.53 34.08 22.59
C ILE A 23 -34.49 35.06 21.94
N ASP A 24 -33.95 36.16 21.42
CA ASP A 24 -34.71 37.12 20.63
C ASP A 24 -34.71 36.67 19.16
N VAL A 25 -35.87 36.75 18.51
CA VAL A 25 -36.08 36.30 17.13
C VAL A 25 -36.73 37.41 16.33
N THR A 26 -36.28 37.60 15.10
CA THR A 26 -36.88 38.53 14.14
C THR A 26 -36.93 37.92 12.75
N GLU A 27 -38.00 38.19 12.01
CA GLU A 27 -38.12 37.89 10.57
C GLU A 27 -37.65 39.08 9.71
N ASN A 28 -37.23 40.19 10.32
CA ASN A 28 -36.80 41.38 9.61
C ASN A 28 -35.27 41.40 9.48
N GLU A 29 -34.78 41.22 8.26
CA GLU A 29 -33.35 41.23 7.95
C GLU A 29 -32.66 42.54 8.37
N TYR A 30 -33.35 43.68 8.29
CA TYR A 30 -32.79 44.96 8.71
C TYR A 30 -32.53 44.99 10.23
N VAL A 31 -33.47 44.46 11.02
CA VAL A 31 -33.31 44.36 12.48
C VAL A 31 -32.17 43.40 12.82
N ALA A 32 -32.12 42.24 12.15
CA ALA A 32 -31.05 41.27 12.32
C ALA A 32 -29.66 41.85 11.98
N ARG A 33 -29.55 42.65 10.92
CA ARG A 33 -28.31 43.37 10.57
C ARG A 33 -27.96 44.41 11.61
N ASN A 34 -28.91 45.18 12.12
CA ASN A 34 -28.65 46.13 13.20
C ASN A 34 -28.11 45.44 14.47
N TRP A 35 -28.69 44.31 14.86
CA TRP A 35 -28.18 43.51 15.98
C TRP A 35 -26.73 43.05 15.77
N ARG A 36 -26.39 42.63 14.54
CA ARG A 36 -25.04 42.17 14.20
C ARG A 36 -24.04 43.32 14.12
N ASP A 37 -24.37 44.37 13.37
CA ASP A 37 -23.41 45.37 12.90
C ASP A 37 -23.27 46.54 13.89
N VAL A 38 -24.35 46.88 14.61
CA VAL A 38 -24.36 48.01 15.56
C VAL A 38 -24.17 47.53 16.99
N HIS A 39 -24.76 46.39 17.34
CA HIS A 39 -24.73 45.86 18.70
C HIS A 39 -23.77 44.68 18.87
N GLU A 40 -23.01 44.34 17.82
CA GLU A 40 -22.00 43.27 17.79
C GLU A 40 -22.51 41.93 18.35
N ARG A 41 -23.80 41.64 18.12
CA ARG A 41 -24.43 40.40 18.62
C ARG A 41 -24.14 39.23 17.70
N ASN A 42 -24.04 38.04 18.29
CA ASN A 42 -23.96 36.79 17.54
C ASN A 42 -25.33 36.39 16.99
N VAL A 43 -25.65 36.90 15.80
CA VAL A 43 -26.92 36.65 15.09
C VAL A 43 -26.81 35.40 14.22
N GLN A 44 -27.65 34.41 14.49
CA GLN A 44 -27.73 33.13 13.79
C GLN A 44 -28.95 33.11 12.85
N PRO A 45 -28.80 32.68 11.59
CA PRO A 45 -29.93 32.45 10.69
C PRO A 45 -30.74 31.22 11.11
N LEU A 46 -32.06 31.30 11.00
CA LEU A 46 -32.99 30.19 11.16
C LEU A 46 -33.58 29.82 9.81
N TYR A 47 -33.52 28.54 9.44
CA TYR A 47 -34.02 28.04 8.16
C TYR A 47 -35.35 27.30 8.31
N SER A 48 -36.08 27.16 7.21
CA SER A 48 -37.33 26.40 7.19
C SER A 48 -37.08 24.92 7.51
N GLN A 49 -38.08 24.27 8.10
CA GLN A 49 -38.02 22.83 8.35
C GLN A 49 -37.83 22.02 7.05
N GLU A 50 -38.44 22.46 5.96
CA GLU A 50 -38.31 21.81 4.65
C GLU A 50 -36.87 21.85 4.12
N TYR A 51 -36.18 22.97 4.27
CA TYR A 51 -34.77 23.10 3.90
C TYR A 51 -33.89 22.15 4.72
N VAL A 52 -34.07 22.13 6.05
CA VAL A 52 -33.30 21.26 6.94
C VAL A 52 -33.56 19.79 6.62
N SER A 53 -34.81 19.40 6.41
CA SER A 53 -35.19 18.03 6.02
C SER A 53 -34.58 17.63 4.67
N ALA A 54 -34.56 18.53 3.69
CA ALA A 54 -33.94 18.27 2.39
C ALA A 54 -32.42 18.05 2.52
N LEU A 55 -31.73 18.89 3.30
CA LEU A 55 -30.30 18.71 3.58
C LEU A 55 -29.99 17.39 4.30
N LEU A 56 -30.81 17.00 5.27
CA LEU A 56 -30.66 15.74 5.98
C LEU A 56 -30.89 14.53 5.06
N ALA A 57 -31.89 14.61 4.18
CA ALA A 57 -32.15 13.55 3.19
C ALA A 57 -30.99 13.40 2.19
N GLU A 58 -30.43 14.50 1.70
CA GLU A 58 -29.25 14.47 0.83
C GLU A 58 -28.02 13.92 1.53
N LEU A 59 -27.81 14.31 2.79
CA LEU A 59 -26.70 13.81 3.59
C LEU A 59 -26.81 12.31 3.80
N GLU A 60 -28.01 11.80 4.10
CA GLU A 60 -28.23 10.37 4.28
C GLU A 60 -28.06 9.60 2.97
N ALA A 61 -28.57 10.14 1.85
CA ALA A 61 -28.35 9.56 0.53
C ALA A 61 -26.86 9.46 0.18
N LYS A 62 -26.08 10.54 0.41
CA LYS A 62 -24.63 10.54 0.19
C LYS A 62 -23.90 9.55 1.11
N LYS A 63 -24.26 9.50 2.41
CA LYS A 63 -23.68 8.52 3.33
C LYS A 63 -23.95 7.09 2.86
N GLN A 64 -25.16 6.80 2.41
CA GLN A 64 -25.52 5.49 1.90
C GLN A 64 -24.74 5.15 0.62
N GLU A 65 -24.61 6.09 -0.32
CA GLU A 65 -23.79 5.93 -1.52
C GLU A 65 -22.32 5.64 -1.17
N HIS A 66 -21.73 6.41 -0.26
CA HIS A 66 -20.38 6.18 0.23
C HIS A 66 -20.21 4.80 0.87
N ARG A 67 -21.20 4.34 1.65
CA ARG A 67 -21.18 2.99 2.25
C ARG A 67 -21.19 1.90 1.21
N VAL A 68 -22.05 2.01 0.20
CA VAL A 68 -22.13 1.04 -0.91
C VAL A 68 -20.83 1.04 -1.71
N HIS A 69 -20.29 2.22 -2.02
CA HIS A 69 -19.02 2.33 -2.75
C HIS A 69 -17.85 1.75 -1.95
N ALA A 70 -17.77 2.03 -0.65
CA ALA A 70 -16.74 1.46 0.22
C ALA A 70 -16.83 -0.07 0.30
N ALA A 71 -18.04 -0.62 0.45
CA ALA A 71 -18.27 -2.07 0.46
C ALA A 71 -17.83 -2.72 -0.87
N ARG A 72 -18.13 -2.07 -2.00
CA ARG A 72 -17.68 -2.52 -3.32
C ARG A 72 -16.16 -2.54 -3.44
N LEU A 73 -15.48 -1.46 -3.06
CA LEU A 73 -14.01 -1.39 -3.11
C LEU A 73 -13.34 -2.43 -2.21
N ILE A 74 -13.92 -2.70 -1.03
CA ILE A 74 -13.41 -3.75 -0.13
C ILE A 74 -13.53 -5.13 -0.79
N SER A 75 -14.66 -5.42 -1.44
CA SER A 75 -14.89 -6.67 -2.16
C SER A 75 -13.92 -6.82 -3.34
N GLU A 76 -13.80 -5.81 -4.19
CA GLU A 76 -12.89 -5.80 -5.34
C GLU A 76 -11.43 -5.99 -4.90
N ARG A 77 -11.01 -5.31 -3.82
CA ARG A 77 -9.68 -5.51 -3.23
C ARG A 77 -9.47 -6.93 -2.72
N GLY A 78 -10.50 -7.57 -2.16
CA GLY A 78 -10.46 -8.97 -1.74
C GLY A 78 -10.16 -9.90 -2.91
N VAL A 79 -10.96 -9.80 -3.97
CA VAL A 79 -10.79 -10.60 -5.20
C VAL A 79 -9.41 -10.39 -5.83
N LEU A 80 -8.94 -9.14 -5.89
CA LEU A 80 -7.61 -8.84 -6.45
C LEU A 80 -6.49 -9.44 -5.60
N ARG A 81 -6.60 -9.41 -4.27
CA ARG A 81 -5.60 -10.04 -3.38
C ARG A 81 -5.56 -11.55 -3.56
N GLU A 82 -6.71 -12.20 -3.67
CA GLU A 82 -6.79 -13.64 -3.94
C GLU A 82 -6.12 -13.99 -5.27
N ARG A 83 -6.42 -13.21 -6.32
CA ARG A 83 -5.81 -13.43 -7.63
C ARG A 83 -4.31 -13.19 -7.65
N ILE A 84 -3.81 -12.19 -6.91
CA ILE A 84 -2.38 -11.96 -6.74
C ILE A 84 -1.74 -13.15 -6.03
N ALA A 85 -2.30 -13.63 -4.92
CA ALA A 85 -1.78 -14.77 -4.18
C ALA A 85 -1.72 -16.05 -5.05
N GLU A 86 -2.73 -16.29 -5.89
CA GLU A 86 -2.73 -17.42 -6.82
C GLU A 86 -1.64 -17.27 -7.90
N LEU A 87 -1.46 -16.07 -8.45
CA LEU A 87 -0.39 -15.80 -9.42
C LEU A 87 1.00 -15.96 -8.79
N GLU A 88 1.20 -15.46 -7.58
CA GLU A 88 2.43 -15.64 -6.80
C GLU A 88 2.72 -17.13 -6.56
N LYS A 89 1.70 -17.92 -6.20
CA LYS A 89 1.84 -19.38 -6.03
C LYS A 89 2.23 -20.08 -7.34
N ARG A 90 1.63 -19.68 -8.46
CA ARG A 90 1.97 -20.24 -9.78
C ARG A 90 3.40 -19.90 -10.20
N LEU A 91 3.84 -18.66 -9.95
CA LEU A 91 5.23 -18.24 -10.20
C LEU A 91 6.23 -18.96 -9.30
N ALA A 92 5.85 -19.28 -8.06
CA ALA A 92 6.68 -20.02 -7.12
C ALA A 92 6.82 -21.51 -7.47
N THR A 93 6.01 -22.05 -8.39
CA THR A 93 6.09 -23.45 -8.81
C THR A 93 7.26 -23.62 -9.78
N PRO A 94 8.32 -24.37 -9.43
CA PRO A 94 9.49 -24.47 -10.28
C PRO A 94 9.21 -25.18 -11.61
N VAL A 95 9.70 -24.63 -12.72
CA VAL A 95 9.59 -25.19 -14.07
C VAL A 95 10.67 -26.26 -14.25
N ARG A 96 10.26 -27.49 -14.60
CA ARG A 96 11.19 -28.57 -14.96
C ARG A 96 11.63 -28.45 -16.41
N LEU A 97 12.93 -28.43 -16.63
CA LEU A 97 13.52 -28.46 -17.97
C LEU A 97 13.76 -29.90 -18.44
N PRO A 98 13.71 -30.17 -19.76
CA PRO A 98 14.09 -31.47 -20.30
C PRO A 98 15.56 -31.79 -20.00
N THR A 99 15.88 -33.04 -19.74
CA THR A 99 17.25 -33.54 -19.58
C THR A 99 17.92 -33.82 -20.91
N ARG A 100 19.26 -33.89 -20.91
CA ARG A 100 20.11 -34.13 -22.09
C ARG A 100 19.75 -35.41 -22.87
N GLU A 101 19.07 -36.37 -22.23
CA GLU A 101 18.61 -37.64 -22.80
C GLU A 101 17.61 -37.49 -23.96
N PHE A 102 17.03 -36.30 -24.16
CA PHE A 102 16.02 -36.04 -25.19
C PHE A 102 16.59 -35.54 -26.53
N TYR A 103 17.92 -35.46 -26.69
CA TYR A 103 18.55 -34.84 -27.87
C TYR A 103 19.65 -35.72 -28.50
N ASP A 104 19.62 -35.83 -29.83
CA ASP A 104 20.59 -36.62 -30.63
C ASP A 104 22.00 -35.99 -30.68
N ASP A 105 22.10 -34.66 -30.54
CA ASP A 105 23.38 -33.93 -30.45
C ASP A 105 23.57 -33.28 -29.05
N PRO A 106 24.57 -33.72 -28.27
CA PRO A 106 24.76 -33.25 -26.91
C PRO A 106 25.16 -31.77 -26.78
N LEU A 107 25.81 -31.17 -27.78
CA LEU A 107 26.25 -29.77 -27.70
C LEU A 107 25.08 -28.81 -27.99
N SER A 108 24.27 -29.11 -29.00
CA SER A 108 23.04 -28.39 -29.31
C SER A 108 22.00 -28.47 -28.17
N ALA A 109 21.89 -29.62 -27.51
CA ALA A 109 21.03 -29.82 -26.34
C ALA A 109 21.36 -28.86 -25.19
N HIS A 110 22.66 -28.70 -24.89
CA HIS A 110 23.11 -27.85 -23.78
C HIS A 110 22.79 -26.38 -24.02
N LEU A 111 23.02 -25.90 -25.25
CA LEU A 111 22.75 -24.50 -25.61
C LEU A 111 21.23 -24.19 -25.57
N ALA A 112 20.41 -25.08 -26.11
CA ALA A 112 18.95 -24.94 -26.10
C ALA A 112 18.36 -24.94 -24.67
N ILE A 113 18.82 -25.86 -23.80
CA ILE A 113 18.38 -25.91 -22.39
C ILE A 113 18.79 -24.63 -21.65
N LYS A 114 20.00 -24.12 -21.90
CA LYS A 114 20.50 -22.88 -21.29
C LYS A 114 19.70 -21.65 -21.74
N ASP A 115 19.38 -21.55 -23.03
CA ASP A 115 18.60 -20.45 -23.57
C ASP A 115 17.16 -20.47 -23.05
N CYS A 116 16.54 -21.66 -23.00
CA CYS A 116 15.23 -21.85 -22.36
C CYS A 116 15.25 -21.46 -20.88
N ALA A 117 16.27 -21.88 -20.13
CA ALA A 117 16.42 -21.53 -18.73
C ALA A 117 16.53 -20.00 -18.53
N ASN A 118 17.30 -19.33 -19.38
CA ASN A 118 17.42 -17.87 -19.33
C ASN A 118 16.09 -17.18 -19.64
N ALA A 119 15.38 -17.61 -20.69
CA ALA A 119 14.08 -17.04 -21.04
C ALA A 119 13.05 -17.21 -19.90
N ILE A 120 13.02 -18.36 -19.23
CA ILE A 120 12.12 -18.66 -18.11
C ILE A 120 12.45 -17.80 -16.88
N ARG A 121 13.74 -17.60 -16.58
CA ARG A 121 14.18 -16.70 -15.49
C ARG A 121 13.85 -15.23 -15.79
N VAL A 122 14.06 -14.77 -17.02
CA VAL A 122 13.68 -13.41 -17.46
C VAL A 122 12.16 -13.20 -17.34
N ALA A 123 11.37 -14.24 -17.58
CA ALA A 123 9.92 -14.23 -17.39
C ALA A 123 9.48 -14.32 -15.90
N GLY A 124 10.42 -14.44 -14.95
CA GLY A 124 10.14 -14.42 -13.52
C GLY A 124 9.75 -15.76 -12.90
N PHE A 125 9.91 -16.87 -13.62
CA PHE A 125 9.63 -18.21 -13.10
C PHE A 125 10.87 -18.83 -12.43
N ILE A 126 10.63 -19.62 -11.38
CA ILE A 126 11.65 -20.46 -10.75
C ILE A 126 11.88 -21.71 -11.62
N ILE A 127 13.09 -22.22 -11.69
CA ILE A 127 13.42 -23.46 -12.43
C ILE A 127 13.77 -24.55 -11.42
N ASP A 128 13.18 -25.73 -11.60
CA ASP A 128 13.58 -26.91 -10.84
C ASP A 128 14.97 -27.33 -11.35
N ALA A 129 15.98 -27.20 -10.50
CA ALA A 129 17.31 -27.73 -10.76
C ALA A 129 17.26 -29.26 -10.64
N GLY A 130 16.50 -29.91 -11.52
CA GLY A 130 16.43 -31.36 -11.58
C GLY A 130 17.81 -31.91 -11.88
N ASN A 131 18.47 -32.45 -10.85
CA ASN A 131 19.68 -33.29 -10.91
C ASN A 131 20.73 -32.87 -11.96
N GLY A 132 20.91 -31.57 -12.17
CA GLY A 132 22.14 -31.06 -12.78
C GLY A 132 23.22 -31.26 -11.74
N GLU A 133 24.19 -32.12 -12.06
CA GLU A 133 25.46 -32.29 -11.34
C GLU A 133 25.85 -30.98 -10.62
N PRO A 134 26.19 -31.03 -9.32
CA PRO A 134 26.47 -29.83 -8.54
C PRO A 134 27.42 -28.95 -9.34
N GLU A 135 27.08 -27.67 -9.52
CA GLU A 135 27.93 -26.70 -10.20
C GLU A 135 29.37 -26.96 -9.75
N GLU A 136 30.22 -27.47 -10.66
CA GLU A 136 31.58 -27.81 -10.31
C GLU A 136 32.18 -26.59 -9.63
N GLU A 137 32.49 -26.75 -8.34
CA GLU A 137 33.01 -25.68 -7.49
C GLU A 137 34.14 -25.01 -8.28
N THR A 138 33.93 -23.73 -8.64
CA THR A 138 34.87 -23.05 -9.53
C THR A 138 36.29 -23.23 -8.97
N PRO A 139 37.33 -23.40 -9.81
CA PRO A 139 38.68 -23.66 -9.31
C PRO A 139 39.13 -22.67 -8.23
N LEU A 140 38.66 -21.43 -8.34
CA LEU A 140 38.89 -20.36 -7.36
C LEU A 140 38.17 -20.61 -6.03
N ALA A 141 36.90 -21.02 -6.05
CA ALA A 141 36.14 -21.37 -4.84
C ALA A 141 36.77 -22.58 -4.14
N LYS A 142 37.21 -23.58 -4.92
CA LYS A 142 37.90 -24.76 -4.40
C LYS A 142 39.23 -24.40 -3.72
N MET A 143 40.02 -23.51 -4.32
CA MET A 143 41.27 -23.03 -3.71
C MET A 143 41.02 -22.19 -2.45
N ALA A 144 40.02 -21.30 -2.47
CA ALA A 144 39.68 -20.48 -1.31
C ALA A 144 39.24 -21.34 -0.11
N ARG A 145 38.53 -22.44 -0.35
CA ARG A 145 38.16 -23.40 0.69
C ARG A 145 39.38 -24.11 1.27
N ILE A 146 40.26 -24.62 0.41
CA ILE A 146 41.50 -25.31 0.83
C ILE A 146 42.38 -24.40 1.70
N ILE A 147 42.55 -23.13 1.33
CA ILE A 147 43.35 -22.16 2.11
C ILE A 147 42.71 -21.90 3.49
N ARG A 148 41.38 -21.89 3.56
CA ARG A 148 40.64 -21.63 4.80
C ARG A 148 40.63 -22.85 5.73
N GLU A 149 40.60 -24.05 5.17
CA GLU A 149 40.60 -25.33 5.91
C GLU A 149 42.01 -25.78 6.33
N ASN A 150 43.05 -25.38 5.59
CA ASN A 150 44.45 -25.56 5.94
C ASN A 150 45.17 -24.21 5.99
N PRO A 151 44.90 -23.38 7.01
CA PRO A 151 45.71 -22.21 7.26
C PRO A 151 47.15 -22.68 7.54
N HIS A 152 48.11 -22.11 6.81
CA HIS A 152 49.52 -22.40 7.04
C HIS A 152 49.82 -22.15 8.53
N PRO A 153 50.48 -23.08 9.26
CA PRO A 153 50.92 -22.79 10.61
C PRO A 153 51.79 -21.55 10.54
N THR A 154 51.37 -20.48 11.22
CA THR A 154 52.17 -19.28 11.40
C THR A 154 53.51 -19.71 11.97
N ASN A 155 54.58 -19.47 11.21
CA ASN A 155 55.95 -19.73 11.66
C ASN A 155 56.13 -19.08 13.05
N GLU A 156 56.47 -19.89 14.04
CA GLU A 156 56.86 -19.45 15.39
C GLU A 156 58.17 -18.63 15.41
N CYS A 157 58.66 -18.18 14.25
CA CYS A 157 59.92 -17.46 14.07
C CYS A 157 59.81 -15.93 14.22
N ASP A 158 58.62 -15.36 14.45
CA ASP A 158 58.44 -13.91 14.63
C ASP A 158 58.23 -13.47 16.11
N MET A 159 58.46 -14.36 17.07
CA MET A 159 58.43 -14.00 18.49
C MET A 159 59.82 -13.51 18.93
N LEU A 160 59.96 -12.19 19.08
CA LEU A 160 61.09 -11.54 19.74
C LEU A 160 61.30 -12.14 21.14
N PRO A 161 62.55 -12.38 21.59
CA PRO A 161 62.78 -12.80 22.96
C PRO A 161 62.41 -11.65 23.89
N GLU A 162 61.43 -11.84 24.78
CA GLU A 162 61.32 -10.98 25.95
C GLU A 162 62.51 -11.29 26.86
N GLU A 163 63.46 -10.35 26.84
CA GLU A 163 64.55 -10.23 27.80
C GLU A 163 63.93 -10.23 29.21
N GLY A 164 64.31 -11.24 30.00
CA GLY A 164 64.24 -11.09 31.44
C GLY A 164 65.38 -10.18 31.87
N ASP A 165 65.10 -9.26 32.78
CA ASP A 165 66.09 -8.70 33.71
C ASP A 165 65.38 -8.23 34.99
N GLU A 166 65.87 -8.81 36.09
CA GLU A 166 65.88 -8.41 37.52
C GLU A 166 64.59 -8.27 38.34
#